data_AF-A0AAD8L9I2-F1
#
_entry.id   AF-A0AAD8L9I2-F1
#
_cell.length_a   1.000
_cell.length_b   1.000
_cell.length_c   1.000
_cell.angle_alpha   90.00
_cell.angle_beta   90.00
_cell.angle_gamma   90.00
#
_symmetry.space_group_name_H-M   'P 1'
#
loop_
_entity.id
_entity.type
_entity.pdbx_description
1 polymer ?
#
loop_
_entity_poly.entity_id
_entity_poly.type
_entity_poly.pdbx_seq_one_letter_code
_entity_poly.pdbx_strand_id
1 'polypeptide(L)' 'MNTAAAARRSGGVFEGLYKVLMRRNSVYVTFVIAGAFLGERAVDYGVHKLWENNNVGKRYEDIPVLGQRPTDE' A
#
# COMPACT_ATOMS: atom_id res chain seq x y z
N MET A 1 48.09 27.37 4.42
CA MET A 1 47.39 26.53 3.43
C MET A 1 46.03 26.16 3.99
N ASN A 2 44.96 26.72 3.40
CA ASN A 2 43.58 26.37 3.69
C ASN A 2 43.24 25.08 2.95
N THR A 3 42.87 24.01 3.64
CA THR A 3 41.78 23.14 3.17
C THR A 3 41.18 22.43 4.36
N ALA A 4 40.12 23.01 4.90
CA ALA A 4 39.17 22.30 5.74
C ALA A 4 38.80 21.00 5.02
N ALA A 5 38.96 19.87 5.70
CA ALA A 5 38.42 18.60 5.27
C ALA A 5 36.96 18.85 4.88
N ALA A 6 36.65 18.69 3.59
CA ALA A 6 35.31 18.83 3.09
C ALA A 6 34.45 17.81 3.83
N ALA A 7 33.75 18.28 4.87
CA ALA A 7 32.80 17.50 5.62
C ALA A 7 31.77 16.99 4.61
N ARG A 8 31.90 15.72 4.24
CA ARG A 8 31.00 15.04 3.33
C ARG A 8 29.64 15.05 4.02
N ARG A 9 28.78 16.01 3.68
CA ARG A 9 27.38 16.02 4.08
C ARG A 9 26.76 14.77 3.47
N SER A 10 26.76 13.67 4.21
CA SER A 10 26.05 12.45 3.86
C SER A 10 24.56 12.78 3.99
N GLY A 11 23.90 13.00 2.86
CA GLY A 11 22.46 13.15 2.84
C GLY A 11 21.79 11.91 3.43
N GLY A 12 20.77 12.10 4.27
CA GLY A 12 20.06 10.99 4.92
C GLY A 12 19.40 10.02 3.92
N VAL A 13 18.87 8.91 4.42
CA VAL A 13 18.20 7.87 3.60
C VAL A 13 17.15 8.47 2.65
N PHE A 14 16.37 9.45 3.14
CA PHE A 14 15.38 10.16 2.32
C PHE A 14 16.01 11.02 1.21
N GLU A 15 17.19 11.60 1.43
CA GLU A 15 17.91 12.33 0.39
C GLU A 15 18.45 11.38 -0.68
N GLY A 16 18.88 10.18 -0.28
CA GLY A 16 19.22 9.10 -1.20
C GLY A 16 18.03 8.67 -2.05
N LEU A 17 16.88 8.42 -1.40
CA LEU A 17 15.64 8.03 -2.07
C LEU A 17 15.17 9.12 -3.06
N TYR A 18 15.22 10.38 -2.65
CA TYR A 18 14.87 11.52 -3.50
C TYR A 18 15.74 11.59 -4.75
N LYS A 19 17.07 11.44 -4.60
CA LYS A 19 18.01 11.48 -5.73
C LYS A 19 17.74 10.36 -6.73
N VAL A 20 17.28 9.19 -6.28
CA VAL A 20 17.01 8.02 -7.13
C VAL A 20 15.65 8.12 -7.81
N LEU A 21 14.59 8.41 -7.06
CA LEU A 21 13.21 8.30 -7.56
C LEU A 21 12.63 9.61 -8.06
N MET A 22 13.01 10.74 -7.46
CA MET A 22 12.31 12.02 -7.66
C MET A 22 13.01 12.95 -8.65
N ARG A 23 14.26 12.67 -9.04
CA ARG A 23 15.08 13.62 -9.82
C ARG A 23 14.78 13.65 -11.32
N ARG A 24 14.26 12.57 -11.90
CA ARG A 24 13.93 12.47 -13.33
C ARG A 24 12.44 12.21 -13.50
N ASN A 25 11.75 13.07 -14.27
CA ASN A 25 10.31 12.96 -14.48
C ASN A 25 9.87 11.56 -14.94
N SER A 26 10.59 10.95 -15.87
CA SER A 26 10.26 9.59 -16.34
C SER A 26 10.34 8.53 -15.23
N VAL A 27 11.36 8.60 -14.39
CA VAL A 27 11.53 7.69 -13.24
C VAL A 27 10.46 7.96 -12.19
N TYR A 28 10.23 9.23 -11.87
CA TYR A 28 9.22 9.65 -10.90
C TYR A 28 7.82 9.17 -11.28
N VAL A 29 7.38 9.45 -12.52
CA VAL A 29 6.05 9.06 -13.00
C VAL A 29 5.90 7.54 -12.99
N THR A 30 6.93 6.80 -13.43
CA THR A 30 6.92 5.33 -13.38
C THR A 30 6.81 4.82 -11.94
N PHE A 31 7.56 5.41 -11.01
CA PHE A 31 7.49 5.06 -9.60
C PHE A 31 6.10 5.35 -9.00
N VAL A 32 5.48 6.48 -9.35
CA VAL A 32 4.11 6.81 -8.90
C VAL A 32 3.10 5.79 -9.42
N ILE A 33 3.16 5.43 -10.70
CA ILE A 33 2.23 4.45 -11.28
C ILE A 33 2.44 3.07 -10.65
N ALA A 34 3.68 2.61 -10.55
CA ALA A 34 3.99 1.32 -9.93
C ALA A 34 3.57 1.29 -8.45
N GLY A 35 3.86 2.37 -7.72
CA GLY A 35 3.46 2.55 -6.33
C GLY A 35 1.95 2.56 -6.15
N ALA A 36 1.20 3.20 -7.04
CA ALA A 36 -0.26 3.19 -7.02
C ALA A 36 -0.82 1.78 -7.27
N PHE A 37 -0.30 1.07 -8.28
CA PHE A 37 -0.75 -0.29 -8.60
C PHE A 37 -0.54 -1.26 -7.43
N LEU A 38 0.62 -1.19 -6.77
CA LEU A 38 0.90 -2.02 -5.61
C LEU A 38 0.14 -1.55 -4.36
N GLY A 39 0.05 -0.23 -4.17
CA GLY A 39 -0.58 0.40 -3.02
C GLY A 39 -2.08 0.12 -2.97
N GLU A 40 -2.77 0.18 -4.11
CA GLU A 40 -4.20 -0.15 -4.20
C GLU A 40 -4.48 -1.55 -3.67
N ARG A 41 -3.72 -2.55 -4.12
CA ARG A 41 -3.91 -3.95 -3.70
C ARG A 41 -3.60 -4.16 -2.22
N ALA A 42 -2.56 -3.51 -1.71
CA ALA A 42 -2.20 -3.60 -0.30
C ALA A 42 -3.27 -2.99 0.59
N VAL A 43 -3.80 -1.81 0.22
CA VAL A 43 -4.85 -1.13 0.96
C VAL A 43 -6.17 -1.91 0.90
N ASP A 44 -6.58 -2.35 -0.29
CA ASP A 44 -7.80 -3.14 -0.47
C ASP A 44 -7.78 -4.41 0.38
N TYR A 45 -6.71 -5.20 0.29
CA TYR A 45 -6.54 -6.39 1.10
C TYR A 45 -6.56 -6.09 2.60
N GLY A 46 -5.84 -5.06 3.04
CA GLY A 46 -5.76 -4.68 4.44
C GLY A 46 -7.12 -4.25 5.01
N VAL A 47 -7.81 -3.36 4.29
CA VAL A 47 -9.13 -2.85 4.68
C VAL A 47 -10.17 -3.97 4.65
N HIS A 48 -10.20 -4.77 3.59
CA HIS A 48 -11.11 -5.92 3.49
C HIS A 48 -10.91 -6.87 4.67
N LYS A 49 -9.65 -7.19 5.00
CA LYS A 49 -9.36 -8.10 6.11
C LYS A 49 -9.78 -7.54 7.47
N LEU A 50 -9.55 -6.25 7.69
CA LEU A 50 -10.02 -5.57 8.89
C LEU A 50 -11.55 -5.58 8.98
N TRP A 51 -12.23 -5.37 7.86
CA TRP A 51 -13.69 -5.39 7.82
C TRP A 51 -14.26 -6.78 8.08
N GLU A 52 -13.69 -7.83 7.46
CA GLU A 52 -14.09 -9.23 7.74
C GLU A 52 -13.98 -9.54 9.23
N ASN A 53 -12.83 -9.20 9.83
CA ASN A 53 -12.57 -9.46 11.24
C ASN A 53 -13.52 -8.69 12.17
N ASN A 54 -13.93 -7.48 11.78
CA ASN A 54 -14.87 -6.68 12.56
C ASN A 54 -16.34 -7.12 12.40
N ASN A 55 -16.66 -7.83 11.32
CA ASN A 55 -18.03 -8.25 10.97
C ASN A 55 -18.22 -9.76 11.01
N VAL A 56 -17.36 -10.47 11.76
CA VAL A 56 -17.50 -11.92 12.00
C VAL A 56 -18.91 -12.24 12.52
N GLY A 57 -19.56 -13.21 11.89
CA GLY A 57 -20.91 -13.66 12.25
C GLY A 57 -22.04 -12.86 11.60
N LYS A 58 -21.72 -11.82 10.82
CA LYS A 58 -22.72 -10.96 10.14
C LYS A 58 -22.68 -11.06 8.62
N ARG A 59 -21.67 -11.73 8.05
CA ARG A 59 -21.53 -11.85 6.61
C ARG A 59 -22.48 -12.89 6.06
N TYR A 60 -22.71 -12.84 4.76
CA TYR A 60 -23.59 -13.79 4.08
C TYR A 60 -23.11 -15.24 4.30
N GLU A 61 -21.80 -15.48 4.25
CA GLU A 61 -21.20 -16.80 4.52
C GLU A 61 -21.40 -17.29 5.96
N ASP A 62 -21.68 -16.40 6.91
CA ASP A 62 -21.84 -16.77 8.32
C ASP A 62 -23.30 -17.18 8.67
N ILE A 63 -24.23 -17.15 7.70
CA ILE A 63 -25.65 -17.46 7.92
C ILE A 63 -25.88 -18.98 7.87
N PRO A 64 -26.31 -19.64 8.95
CA PRO A 64 -26.29 -21.12 9.05
C PRO A 64 -27.38 -21.83 8.22
N VAL A 65 -28.52 -21.19 7.98
CA VAL A 65 -29.68 -21.79 7.27
C VAL A 65 -29.82 -21.26 5.83
N LEU A 66 -28.76 -20.68 5.31
CA LEU A 66 -28.77 -20.05 4.02
C LEU A 66 -28.99 -21.08 2.91
N GLY A 67 -29.95 -20.82 2.02
CA GLY A 67 -30.31 -21.73 0.93
C GLY A 67 -31.17 -22.94 1.33
N GLN A 68 -31.54 -23.06 2.62
CA GLN A 68 -32.40 -24.16 3.11
C GLN A 68 -33.90 -23.83 3.08
N ARG A 69 -34.30 -22.61 2.65
CA ARG A 69 -35.72 -22.30 2.50
C ARG A 69 -36.29 -23.09 1.31
N PRO A 70 -37.36 -23.87 1.50
CA PRO A 70 -38.12 -24.42 0.39
C PRO A 70 -38.58 -23.27 -0.51
N THR A 71 -38.47 -23.43 -1.83
CA THR A 71 -39.19 -22.58 -2.77
C THR A 71 -40.66 -22.95 -2.67
N ASP A 72 -41.47 -22.07 -2.08
CA ASP A 72 -42.92 -22.24 -2.07
C ASP A 72 -43.38 -22.26 -3.55
N GLU A 73 -43.99 -23.37 -3.98
CA GLU A 73 -44.61 -23.53 -5.31
C GLU A 73 -45.95 -22.79 -5.41
#